data_AF-A0A1Y1JUW8-F1
#
_entry.id   AF-A0A1Y1JUW8-F1
#
_cell.length_a   1.000
_cell.length_b   1.000
_cell.length_c   1.000
_cell.angle_alpha   90.00
_cell.angle_beta   90.00
_cell.angle_gamma   90.00
#
_symmetry.space_group_name_H-M   'P 1'
#
loop_
_entity.id
_entity.type
_entity.pdbx_description
1 polymer ?
#
loop_
_entity_poly.entity_id
_entity_poly.type
_entity_poly.pdbx_seq_one_letter_code
_entity_poly.pdbx_strand_id
1 'polypeptide(L)'
;MTNLLKTIKKIRAFVVEILPILLINNYCLSYVRDKETATEMWESLHSMFAKKSAVNQLLVRKQLARLRMGDDDKVTSHLVNFENLIRKLKSSGAEMEETDLLAQFFLTLPEKYDPLITALQNLGKLSRFKCGI
;
A
#
# COMPACT_ATOMS: atom_id res chain seq x y z
N MET A 1 34.50 -4.54 28.61
CA MET A 1 34.19 -3.49 27.58
C MET A 1 33.02 -3.82 26.67
N THR A 2 32.75 -5.09 26.34
CA THR A 2 31.67 -5.50 25.41
C THR A 2 30.24 -5.17 25.87
N ASN A 3 29.98 -5.26 27.18
CA ASN A 3 28.65 -4.93 27.75
C ASN A 3 28.35 -3.44 27.69
N LEU A 4 29.34 -2.58 27.96
CA LEU A 4 29.16 -1.12 27.92
C LEU A 4 28.83 -0.62 26.50
N LEU A 5 29.54 -1.16 25.50
CA LEU A 5 29.32 -0.85 24.08
C LEU A 5 27.97 -1.37 23.58
N LYS A 6 27.49 -2.52 24.07
CA LYS A 6 26.11 -3.01 23.83
C LYS A 6 25.07 -2.08 24.43
N THR A 7 25.27 -1.61 25.66
CA THR A 7 24.35 -0.69 26.34
C THR A 7 24.29 0.66 25.62
N ILE A 8 25.43 1.22 25.22
CA ILE A 8 25.49 2.49 24.46
C ILE A 8 24.81 2.36 23.10
N LYS A 9 25.00 1.23 22.39
CA LYS A 9 24.28 0.96 21.14
C LYS A 9 22.77 0.82 21.37
N LYS A 10 22.33 0.15 22.44
CA LYS A 10 20.90 0.05 22.81
C LYS A 10 20.30 1.42 23.13
N ILE A 11 21.01 2.27 23.90
CA ILE A 11 20.57 3.62 24.23
C ILE A 11 20.48 4.48 22.97
N ARG A 12 21.46 4.40 22.07
CA ARG A 12 21.43 5.11 20.79
C ARG A 12 20.23 4.69 19.92
N ALA A 13 19.94 3.39 19.82
CA ALA A 13 18.78 2.90 19.08
C ALA A 13 17.45 3.37 19.71
N PHE A 14 17.35 3.34 21.05
CA PHE A 14 16.17 3.82 21.76
C PHE A 14 15.90 5.32 21.53
N VAL A 15 16.94 6.15 21.62
CA VAL A 15 16.82 7.61 21.50
C VAL A 15 16.61 8.07 20.06
N VAL A 16 17.27 7.42 19.08
CA VAL A 16 17.25 7.89 17.68
C VAL A 16 16.09 7.29 16.89
N GLU A 17 15.74 6.01 17.11
CA GLU A 17 14.75 5.31 16.26
C GLU A 17 13.38 5.19 16.93
N ILE A 18 13.33 4.95 18.25
CA ILE A 18 12.08 4.64 18.96
C ILE A 18 11.44 5.90 19.57
N LEU A 19 12.24 6.78 20.18
CA LEU A 19 11.76 7.98 20.88
C LEU A 19 10.93 8.93 19.98
N PRO A 20 11.31 9.20 18.71
CA PRO A 20 10.51 10.06 17.84
C PRO A 20 9.13 9.47 17.52
N ILE A 21 9.06 8.15 17.32
CA ILE A 21 7.80 7.42 17.04
C ILE A 21 6.87 7.46 18.26
N LEU A 22 7.43 7.38 19.47
CA LEU A 22 6.69 7.45 20.73
C LEU A 22 6.16 8.86 21.04
N LEU A 23 6.96 9.89 20.79
CA LEU A 23 6.63 11.29 21.06
C LEU A 23 5.48 11.81 20.20
N ILE A 24 5.31 11.25 18.99
CA ILE A 24 4.28 11.67 18.03
C ILE A 24 2.92 11.04 18.38
N ASN A 25 2.88 9.91 19.08
CA ASN A 25 1.63 9.18 19.29
C ASN A 25 1.59 8.43 20.64
N ASN A 26 0.83 8.98 21.60
CA ASN A 26 0.56 8.36 22.91
C ASN A 26 -0.04 6.95 22.81
N TYR A 27 -0.62 6.58 21.66
CA TYR A 27 -1.09 5.22 21.40
C TYR A 27 0.05 4.19 21.38
N CYS A 28 1.24 4.57 20.93
CA CYS A 28 2.38 3.65 20.88
C CYS A 28 2.87 3.30 22.29
N LEU A 29 2.83 4.25 23.24
CA LEU A 29 3.31 4.09 24.62
C LEU A 29 2.73 2.86 25.33
N SER A 30 1.44 2.55 25.13
CA SER A 30 0.80 1.38 25.76
C SER A 30 1.33 0.05 25.25
N TYR A 31 1.87 -0.02 24.03
CA TYR A 31 2.40 -1.26 23.43
C TYR A 31 3.86 -1.54 23.80
N VAL A 32 4.54 -0.56 24.40
CA VAL A 32 5.98 -0.60 24.68
C VAL A 32 6.32 -0.35 26.15
N ARG A 33 5.39 0.17 26.96
CA ARG A 33 5.57 0.40 28.40
C ARG A 33 5.97 -0.87 29.16
N ASP A 34 5.44 -2.02 28.78
CA ASP A 34 5.64 -3.30 29.49
C ASP A 34 6.78 -4.14 28.88
N LYS A 35 7.62 -3.56 28.01
CA LYS A 35 8.74 -4.27 27.35
C LYS A 35 10.06 -3.84 27.96
N GLU A 36 10.93 -4.80 28.25
CA GLU A 36 12.20 -4.54 28.94
C GLU A 36 13.37 -4.34 27.96
N THR A 37 13.23 -4.86 26.74
CA THR A 37 14.29 -4.79 25.73
C THR A 37 13.87 -3.97 24.52
N ALA A 38 14.82 -3.21 23.95
CA ALA A 38 14.60 -2.43 22.74
C ALA A 38 14.15 -3.30 21.55
N THR A 39 14.58 -4.57 21.50
CA THR A 39 14.16 -5.56 20.51
C THR A 39 12.68 -5.91 20.66
N GLU A 40 12.21 -6.22 21.87
CA GLU A 40 10.79 -6.47 22.13
C GLU A 40 9.93 -5.24 21.85
N MET A 41 10.46 -4.06 22.16
CA MET A 41 9.78 -2.81 21.88
C MET A 41 9.58 -2.59 20.37
N TRP A 42 10.65 -2.77 19.59
CA TRP A 42 10.61 -2.67 18.13
C TRP A 42 9.68 -3.71 17.50
N GLU A 43 9.74 -4.96 17.94
CA GLU A 43 8.88 -6.03 17.43
C GLU A 43 7.40 -5.77 17.72
N SER A 44 7.08 -5.27 18.92
CA SER A 44 5.71 -4.88 19.31
C SER A 44 5.17 -3.76 18.41
N LEU A 45 5.96 -2.71 18.20
CA LEU A 45 5.59 -1.60 17.30
C LEU A 45 5.45 -2.08 15.85
N HIS A 46 6.42 -2.84 15.35
CA HIS A 46 6.39 -3.40 14.01
C HIS A 46 5.14 -4.27 13.79
N SER A 47 4.81 -5.14 14.74
CA SER A 47 3.59 -5.96 14.70
C SER A 47 2.32 -5.11 14.68
N MET A 48 2.25 -4.06 15.49
CA MET A 48 1.11 -3.15 15.54
C MET A 48 0.91 -2.41 14.19
N PHE A 49 1.98 -1.84 13.65
CA PHE A 49 1.92 -1.14 12.37
C PHE A 49 1.65 -2.10 11.20
N ALA A 50 2.23 -3.30 11.22
CA ALA A 50 1.94 -4.35 10.23
C ALA A 50 0.45 -4.77 10.26
N LYS A 51 -0.12 -4.98 11.46
CA LYS A 51 -1.57 -5.26 11.62
C LYS A 51 -2.43 -4.14 11.07
N LYS A 52 -2.11 -2.89 11.42
CA LYS A 52 -2.82 -1.71 10.90
C LYS A 52 -2.71 -1.61 9.37
N SER A 53 -1.54 -1.94 8.82
CA SER A 53 -1.33 -2.00 7.38
C SER A 53 -2.17 -3.07 6.71
N ALA A 54 -2.22 -4.28 7.26
CA ALA A 54 -3.04 -5.38 6.75
C ALA A 54 -4.55 -5.06 6.77
N VAL A 55 -5.04 -4.44 7.85
CA VAL A 55 -6.43 -3.99 7.94
C VAL A 55 -6.73 -2.88 6.93
N ASN A 56 -5.84 -1.91 6.78
CA ASN A 56 -5.97 -0.84 5.78
C ASN A 56 -5.98 -1.40 4.35
N GLN A 57 -5.07 -2.34 4.06
CA GLN A 57 -5.03 -3.06 2.80
C GLN A 57 -6.36 -3.75 2.49
N LEU A 58 -6.93 -4.48 3.45
CA LEU A 58 -8.22 -5.16 3.28
C LEU A 58 -9.34 -4.16 3.02
N LEU A 59 -9.38 -3.05 3.75
CA LEU A 59 -10.40 -2.02 3.60
C LEU A 59 -10.34 -1.35 2.22
N VAL A 60 -9.14 -1.01 1.75
CA VAL A 60 -8.94 -0.42 0.41
C VAL A 60 -9.29 -1.42 -0.68
N ARG A 61 -8.92 -2.70 -0.55
CA ARG A 61 -9.33 -3.76 -1.49
C ARG A 61 -10.86 -3.92 -1.55
N LYS A 62 -11.55 -3.81 -0.42
CA LYS A 62 -13.03 -3.82 -0.37
C LYS A 62 -13.63 -2.61 -1.08
N GLN A 63 -13.00 -1.43 -0.97
CA GLN A 63 -13.43 -0.24 -1.70
C GLN A 63 -13.21 -0.40 -3.21
N LEU A 64 -12.05 -0.89 -3.64
CA LEU A 64 -11.76 -1.19 -5.04
C LEU A 64 -12.73 -2.20 -5.65
N ALA A 65 -13.04 -3.29 -4.93
CA ALA A 65 -13.98 -4.30 -5.40
C ALA A 65 -15.40 -3.74 -5.66
N ARG A 66 -15.79 -2.71 -4.90
CA ARG A 66 -17.08 -2.02 -5.02
C ARG A 66 -17.05 -0.81 -5.96
N LEU A 67 -15.87 -0.40 -6.41
CA LEU A 67 -15.73 0.75 -7.29
C LEU A 67 -16.34 0.40 -8.65
N ARG A 68 -17.31 1.20 -9.07
CA ARG A 68 -17.96 1.13 -10.39
C ARG A 68 -18.13 2.56 -10.89
N MET A 69 -17.86 2.77 -12.16
CA MET A 69 -18.12 4.05 -12.81
C MET A 69 -19.61 4.11 -13.16
N GLY A 70 -20.27 5.21 -12.83
CA GLY A 70 -21.64 5.45 -13.28
C GLY A 70 -21.70 5.72 -14.78
N ASP A 71 -22.89 5.61 -15.36
CA ASP A 71 -23.06 5.84 -16.79
C ASP A 71 -22.81 7.30 -17.20
N ASP A 72 -23.13 8.25 -16.33
CA ASP A 72 -22.94 9.68 -16.59
C ASP A 72 -21.59 10.22 -16.08
N ASP A 73 -20.76 9.35 -15.47
CA ASP A 73 -19.47 9.74 -14.92
C ASP A 73 -18.42 9.90 -16.02
N LYS A 74 -17.53 10.89 -15.84
CA LYS A 74 -16.36 11.05 -16.69
C LYS A 74 -15.31 10.00 -16.34
N VAL A 75 -14.84 9.26 -17.34
CA VAL A 75 -13.73 8.28 -17.21
C VAL A 75 -12.50 8.88 -16.53
N THR A 76 -12.17 10.15 -16.82
CA THR A 76 -11.03 10.83 -16.20
C THR A 76 -11.19 11.03 -14.70
N SER A 77 -12.39 11.40 -14.25
CA SER A 77 -12.69 11.54 -12.82
C SER A 77 -12.66 10.19 -12.12
N HIS A 78 -13.19 9.15 -12.79
CA HIS A 78 -13.17 7.79 -12.29
C HIS A 78 -11.74 7.23 -12.17
N LEU A 79 -10.89 7.49 -13.16
CA LEU A 79 -9.48 7.11 -13.15
C LEU A 79 -8.74 7.75 -11.96
N VAL A 80 -8.94 9.04 -11.70
CA VAL A 80 -8.34 9.72 -10.54
C VAL A 80 -8.78 9.06 -9.23
N ASN A 81 -10.06 8.70 -9.10
CA ASN A 81 -10.55 7.99 -7.92
C ASN A 81 -9.92 6.60 -7.77
N PHE A 82 -9.79 5.85 -8.87
CA PHE A 82 -9.12 4.56 -8.89
C PHE A 82 -7.64 4.71 -8.49
N GLU A 83 -6.90 5.62 -9.11
CA GLU A 83 -5.48 5.88 -8.81
C GLU A 83 -5.27 6.26 -7.34
N ASN A 84 -6.17 7.06 -6.76
CA ASN A 84 -6.13 7.40 -5.35
C ASN A 84 -6.26 6.17 -4.44
N LEU A 85 -7.12 5.21 -4.79
CA LEU A 85 -7.25 3.95 -4.06
C LEU A 85 -6.00 3.07 -4.23
N ILE A 86 -5.46 2.98 -5.44
CA ILE A 86 -4.21 2.24 -5.70
C ILE A 86 -3.04 2.86 -4.92
N ARG A 87 -2.93 4.19 -4.87
CA ARG A 87 -1.90 4.89 -4.10
C ARG A 87 -2.02 4.61 -2.60
N LYS A 88 -3.24 4.58 -2.06
CA LYS A 88 -3.48 4.18 -0.67
C LYS A 88 -3.05 2.73 -0.42
N LEU A 89 -3.37 1.82 -1.35
CA LEU A 89 -3.01 0.42 -1.26
C LEU A 89 -1.48 0.23 -1.28
N LYS A 90 -0.78 0.89 -2.21
CA LYS A 90 0.70 0.90 -2.29
C LYS A 90 1.34 1.49 -1.03
N SER A 91 0.77 2.57 -0.47
CA SER A 91 1.27 3.18 0.78
C SER A 91 1.17 2.27 2.00
N SER A 92 0.31 1.25 1.94
CA SER A 92 0.22 0.19 2.96
C SER A 92 1.13 -1.02 2.67
N GLY A 93 2.08 -0.89 1.73
CA GLY A 93 3.05 -1.94 1.41
C GLY A 93 2.49 -3.10 0.58
N ALA A 94 1.37 -2.89 -0.12
CA ALA A 94 0.87 -3.87 -1.09
C ALA A 94 1.58 -3.69 -2.44
N GLU A 95 2.06 -4.81 -3.00
CA GLU A 95 2.57 -4.88 -4.36
C GLU A 95 1.46 -5.31 -5.31
N MET A 96 1.44 -4.71 -6.51
CA MET A 96 0.50 -5.04 -7.58
C MET A 96 1.20 -4.85 -8.92
N GLU A 97 1.03 -5.82 -9.81
CA GLU A 97 1.53 -5.73 -11.18
C GLU A 97 0.71 -4.69 -11.97
N GLU A 98 1.36 -4.02 -12.92
CA GLU A 98 0.68 -3.04 -13.78
C GLU A 98 -0.45 -3.67 -14.61
N THR A 99 -0.29 -4.92 -15.02
CA THR A 99 -1.31 -5.70 -15.73
C THR A 99 -2.55 -5.94 -14.86
N ASP A 100 -2.36 -6.27 -13.58
CA ASP A 100 -3.45 -6.43 -12.60
C ASP A 100 -4.19 -5.12 -12.34
N LEU A 101 -3.45 -4.00 -12.27
CA LEU A 101 -4.04 -2.67 -12.10
C LEU A 101 -4.93 -2.30 -13.30
N LEU A 102 -4.46 -2.55 -14.52
CA LEU A 102 -5.23 -2.30 -15.74
C LEU A 102 -6.47 -3.19 -15.82
N ALA A 103 -6.33 -4.49 -15.52
CA ALA A 103 -7.45 -5.41 -15.48
C ALA A 103 -8.50 -4.97 -14.46
N GLN A 104 -8.06 -4.57 -13.26
CA GLN A 104 -8.96 -4.11 -12.21
C GLN A 104 -9.65 -2.80 -12.58
N PHE A 105 -8.96 -1.87 -13.25
CA PHE A 105 -9.58 -0.65 -13.76
C PHE A 105 -10.66 -0.97 -14.81
N PHE A 106 -10.37 -1.82 -15.79
CA PHE A 106 -11.33 -2.21 -16.82
C PHE A 106 -12.58 -2.88 -16.24
N LEU A 107 -12.44 -3.70 -15.20
CA LEU A 107 -13.57 -4.30 -14.47
C LEU A 107 -14.49 -3.29 -13.76
N THR A 108 -14.04 -2.04 -13.59
CA THR A 108 -14.86 -0.98 -12.98
C THR A 108 -15.65 -0.15 -13.98
N LEU A 109 -15.36 -0.28 -15.28
CA LEU A 109 -16.04 0.45 -16.34
C LEU A 109 -17.37 -0.24 -16.73
N PRO A 110 -18.36 0.52 -17.23
CA PRO A 110 -19.60 -0.05 -17.76
C PRO A 110 -19.36 -0.76 -19.09
N GLU A 111 -20.24 -1.70 -19.44
CA GLU A 111 -20.18 -2.55 -20.65
C GLU A 111 -20.08 -1.74 -21.96
N LYS A 112 -20.56 -0.49 -21.98
CA LYS A 112 -20.43 0.39 -23.15
C LYS A 112 -18.98 0.68 -23.56
N TYR A 113 -18.01 0.45 -22.67
CA TYR A 113 -16.59 0.58 -22.96
C TYR A 113 -15.93 -0.74 -23.39
N ASP A 114 -16.63 -1.88 -23.38
CA ASP A 114 -16.08 -3.19 -23.77
C ASP A 114 -15.46 -3.21 -25.18
N PRO A 115 -16.06 -2.57 -26.20
CA PRO A 115 -15.43 -2.49 -27.52
C PRO A 115 -14.10 -1.73 -27.49
N LEU A 116 -14.00 -0.66 -26.68
CA LEU A 116 -12.79 0.14 -26.53
C LEU A 116 -11.72 -0.61 -25.73
N ILE A 117 -12.11 -1.34 -24.69
CA ILE A 117 -11.22 -2.22 -23.91
C ILE A 117 -10.63 -3.30 -24.83
N THR A 118 -11.46 -3.93 -25.66
CA THR A 118 -11.03 -4.95 -26.62
C THR A 118 -10.07 -4.38 -27.66
N ALA A 119 -10.34 -3.18 -28.19
CA ALA A 119 -9.44 -2.50 -29.11
C ALA A 119 -8.08 -2.18 -28.47
N LEU A 120 -8.06 -1.68 -27.22
CA LEU A 120 -6.82 -1.39 -26.49
C LEU A 120 -6.00 -2.66 -26.18
N GLN A 121 -6.65 -3.74 -25.77
CA GLN A 121 -6.00 -5.04 -25.57
C GLN A 121 -5.35 -5.56 -26.86
N ASN A 122 -6.02 -5.38 -28.00
CA ASN A 122 -5.50 -5.77 -29.30
C ASN A 122 -4.37 -4.85 -29.79
N LEU A 123 -4.43 -3.54 -29.50
CA LEU A 123 -3.33 -2.61 -29.79
C LEU A 123 -2.05 -2.94 -29.02
N GLY A 124 -2.17 -3.34 -27.75
CA GLY A 124 -1.03 -3.83 -26.96
C GLY A 124 -0.42 -5.14 -27.49
N LYS A 125 -1.21 -5.94 -28.22
CA LYS A 125 -0.70 -7.12 -28.95
C LYS A 125 -0.01 -6.72 -30.26
N LEU A 126 -0.53 -5.70 -30.95
CA LEU A 126 0.04 -5.20 -32.22
C LEU A 126 1.38 -4.49 -32.05
N SER A 127 1.66 -3.89 -30.89
CA SER A 127 3.00 -3.32 -30.60
C SER A 127 4.11 -4.38 -30.50
N ARG A 128 3.77 -5.66 -30.28
CA ARG A 128 4.71 -6.79 -30.36
C ARG A 128 4.99 -7.28 -31.79
N PHE A 129 4.24 -6.81 -32.79
CA PHE A 129 4.44 -7.19 -34.20
C PHE A 129 5.23 -6.16 -35.02
N LYS A 130 5.76 -5.09 -34.42
CA LYS A 130 6.73 -4.18 -35.07
C LYS A 130 8.16 -4.44 -34.61
N CYS A 131 8.69 -5.61 -34.93
CA CYS A 131 10.12 -5.77 -35.22
C CYS A 131 10.28 -6.99 -36.11
N GLY A 132 10.42 -6.75 -37.42
CA GLY A 132 10.45 -7.80 -38.43
C GLY A 132 10.24 -7.28 -39.84
N ILE A 133 10.78 -6.10 -40.16
CA ILE A 133 11.22 -5.71 -41.51
C ILE A 133 12.46 -4.86 -41.33
#